data_AF-A0A7S0DCE6-F1
#
_entry.id   AF-A0A7S0DCE6-F1
#
_cell.length_a   1.000
_cell.length_b   1.000
_cell.length_c   1.000
_cell.angle_alpha   90.00
_cell.angle_beta   90.00
_cell.angle_gamma   90.00
#
_symmetry.space_group_name_H-M   'P 1'
#
loop_
_entity.id
_entity.type
_entity.pdbx_description
1 polymer ?
#
loop_
_entity_poly.entity_id
_entity_poly.type
_entity_poly.pdbx_seq_one_letter_code
_entity_poly.pdbx_strand_id
1 'polypeptide(L)'
;VAAANPAFFAVNGVRFAACTQDVLRHLSAAEAAREEGPNGDRMARLAAHLPGQRSAYPLFPAARAACLDASLAAHLEMDVTPDVLVLPSDLNPFAKIVPRVPEPAAAATAPALPARV
;
A
#
# COMPACT_ATOMS: atom_id res chain seq x y z
N VAL A 1 11.94 -9.52 -19.04
CA VAL A 1 10.56 -9.28 -18.55
C VAL A 1 10.62 -8.06 -17.64
N ALA A 2 9.73 -7.10 -17.82
CA ALA A 2 9.63 -5.89 -16.99
C ALA A 2 8.20 -5.79 -16.45
N ALA A 3 8.03 -5.21 -15.26
CA ALA A 3 6.74 -4.99 -14.62
C ALA A 3 6.50 -3.49 -14.40
N ALA A 4 5.24 -3.10 -14.25
CA ALA A 4 4.86 -1.72 -13.93
C ALA A 4 5.28 -1.34 -12.50
N ASN A 5 5.19 -0.06 -12.14
CA ASN A 5 5.38 0.40 -10.78
C ASN A 5 4.16 1.23 -10.35
N PRO A 6 3.40 0.79 -9.33
CA PRO A 6 3.52 -0.48 -8.60
C PRO A 6 3.20 -1.71 -9.47
N ALA A 7 3.67 -2.88 -9.05
CA ALA A 7 3.36 -4.17 -9.67
C ALA A 7 2.63 -5.09 -8.69
N PHE A 8 1.56 -5.72 -9.19
CA PHE A 8 0.83 -6.78 -8.51
C PHE A 8 0.90 -8.04 -9.35
N PHE A 9 1.42 -9.13 -8.80
CA PHE A 9 1.60 -10.39 -9.53
C PHE A 9 1.53 -11.60 -8.60
N ALA A 10 1.25 -12.78 -9.15
CA ALA A 10 1.19 -14.01 -8.37
C ALA A 10 2.25 -15.02 -8.84
N VAL A 11 2.91 -15.67 -7.89
CA VAL A 11 3.87 -16.77 -8.15
C VAL A 11 3.45 -17.96 -7.30
N ASN A 12 3.15 -19.10 -7.93
CA ASN A 12 2.69 -20.32 -7.25
C ASN A 12 1.49 -20.08 -6.29
N GLY A 13 0.59 -19.17 -6.65
CA GLY A 13 -0.58 -18.82 -5.84
C GLY A 13 -0.31 -17.82 -4.70
N VAL A 14 0.94 -17.39 -4.50
CA VAL A 14 1.29 -16.32 -3.55
C VAL A 14 1.26 -14.98 -4.28
N ARG A 15 0.47 -14.02 -3.78
CA ARG A 15 0.31 -12.69 -4.37
C ARG A 15 1.35 -11.72 -3.80
N PHE A 16 2.09 -11.09 -4.69
CA PHE A 16 3.10 -10.10 -4.39
C PHE A 16 2.62 -8.71 -4.83
N ALA A 17 2.89 -7.72 -4.00
CA ALA A 17 2.81 -6.31 -4.34
C ALA A 17 4.20 -5.68 -4.17
N ALA A 18 4.71 -5.06 -5.22
CA ALA A 18 6.00 -4.39 -5.22
C ALA A 18 5.85 -2.94 -5.65
N CYS A 19 6.43 -2.03 -4.89
CA CYS A 19 6.44 -0.60 -5.22
C CYS A 19 7.85 -0.06 -5.02
N THR A 20 8.43 0.59 -6.03
CA THR A 20 9.80 1.12 -5.92
C THR A 20 9.87 2.48 -5.22
N GLN A 21 8.71 3.13 -5.01
CA GLN A 21 8.65 4.40 -4.31
C GLN A 21 8.86 4.16 -2.80
N ASP A 22 9.62 5.03 -2.13
CA ASP A 22 9.88 4.90 -0.69
C ASP A 22 8.68 5.37 0.15
N VAL A 23 7.59 4.62 0.06
CA VAL A 23 6.31 4.93 0.70
C VAL A 23 6.45 4.89 2.23
N LEU A 24 7.27 3.98 2.74
CA LEU A 24 7.52 3.83 4.17
C LEU A 24 8.16 5.09 4.74
N ARG A 25 9.21 5.62 4.09
CA ARG A 25 9.86 6.85 4.55
C ARG A 25 8.93 8.05 4.46
N HIS A 26 8.16 8.16 3.36
CA HIS A 26 7.17 9.23 3.21
C HIS A 26 6.10 9.19 4.30
N LEU A 27 5.52 8.02 4.56
CA LEU A 27 4.56 7.83 5.65
C LEU A 27 5.20 8.10 7.00
N SER A 28 6.45 7.69 7.21
CA SER A 28 7.16 7.86 8.48
C SER A 28 7.31 9.32 8.91
N ALA A 29 7.32 10.26 7.95
CA ALA A 29 7.43 11.69 8.18
C ALA A 29 6.08 12.37 8.44
N ALA A 30 4.96 11.76 8.03
CA ALA A 30 3.62 12.32 8.13
C ALA A 30 2.72 11.59 9.13
N GLU A 31 3.06 10.35 9.50
CA GLU A 31 2.31 9.55 10.47
C GLU A 31 2.44 10.16 11.88
N ALA A 32 1.29 10.38 12.52
CA ALA A 32 1.20 10.57 13.96
C ALA A 32 0.52 9.34 14.58
N ALA A 33 1.26 8.63 15.42
CA ALA A 33 0.73 7.50 16.19
C ALA A 33 0.89 7.78 17.68
N ARG A 34 -0.02 7.22 18.49
CA ARG A 34 0.22 7.17 19.93
C ARG A 34 1.40 6.24 20.17
N GLU A 35 2.25 6.61 21.13
CA GLU A 35 3.37 5.77 21.52
C GLU A 35 2.82 4.44 22.06
N GLU A 36 2.94 3.41 21.24
CA GLU A 36 2.89 2.04 21.71
C GLU A 36 4.13 1.86 22.57
N GLY A 37 3.99 1.30 23.77
CA GLY A 37 5.10 1.15 24.72
C GLY A 37 6.28 0.34 24.17
N PRO A 38 7.18 -0.20 25.01
CA PRO A 38 8.45 -0.78 24.56
C PRO A 38 8.40 -1.87 23.47
N ASN A 39 7.21 -2.41 23.17
CA ASN A 39 6.97 -3.42 22.14
C ASN A 39 6.29 -2.89 20.86
N GLY A 40 6.18 -1.57 20.66
CA GLY A 40 5.56 -0.98 19.48
C GLY A 40 6.35 -1.23 18.19
N ASP A 41 5.71 -1.83 17.17
CA ASP A 41 6.35 -2.10 15.89
C ASP A 41 6.00 -1.01 14.86
N ARG A 42 6.76 0.09 14.92
CA ARG A 42 6.59 1.23 14.00
C ARG A 42 6.63 0.81 12.53
N MET A 43 7.51 -0.11 12.15
CA MET A 43 7.67 -0.50 10.74
C MET A 43 6.49 -1.35 10.27
N ALA A 44 6.03 -2.30 11.10
CA ALA A 44 4.83 -3.08 10.79
C ALA A 44 3.59 -2.18 10.68
N ARG A 45 3.45 -1.18 11.56
CA ARG A 45 2.34 -0.22 11.49
C ARG A 45 2.39 0.65 10.24
N LEU A 46 3.56 1.17 9.87
CA LEU A 46 3.73 1.93 8.63
C LEU A 46 3.35 1.10 7.40
N ALA A 47 3.82 -0.15 7.35
CA ALA A 47 3.49 -1.07 6.26
C ALA A 47 2.00 -1.46 6.25
N ALA A 48 1.34 -1.50 7.41
CA ALA A 48 -0.09 -1.81 7.52
C ALA A 48 -1.01 -0.79 6.85
N HIS A 49 -0.56 0.47 6.69
CA HIS A 49 -1.34 1.50 6.00
C HIS A 49 -1.62 1.15 4.54
N LEU A 50 -0.69 0.47 3.84
CA LEU A 50 -0.85 0.13 2.43
C LEU A 50 -2.02 -0.85 2.18
N PRO A 51 -2.03 -2.07 2.76
CA PRO A 51 -3.17 -2.98 2.63
C PRO A 51 -4.41 -2.46 3.36
N GLY A 52 -4.26 -1.67 4.43
CA GLY A 52 -5.38 -1.05 5.16
C GLY A 52 -6.16 -0.07 4.31
N GLN A 53 -5.46 0.73 3.53
CA GLN A 53 -6.05 1.74 2.64
C GLN A 53 -6.24 1.23 1.21
N ARG A 54 -5.85 -0.02 0.94
CA ARG A 54 -5.90 -0.65 -0.39
C ARG A 54 -5.27 0.23 -1.47
N SER A 55 -4.13 0.83 -1.15
CA SER A 55 -3.39 1.68 -2.08
C SER A 55 -1.89 1.49 -1.88
N ALA A 56 -1.17 1.37 -2.99
CA ALA A 56 0.29 1.32 -3.01
C ALA A 56 0.93 2.61 -2.49
N TYR A 57 0.22 3.74 -2.56
CA TYR A 57 0.69 5.03 -2.05
C TYR A 57 -0.47 5.79 -1.37
N PRO A 58 -0.73 5.53 -0.08
CA PRO A 58 -1.86 6.13 0.63
C PRO A 58 -1.66 7.59 1.06
N LEU A 59 -0.44 8.11 1.04
CA LEU A 59 -0.15 9.45 1.54
C LEU A 59 -0.66 10.55 0.59
N PHE A 60 -1.61 11.35 1.04
CA PHE A 60 -2.12 12.51 0.29
C PHE A 60 -2.22 13.77 1.16
N PRO A 61 -1.75 14.94 0.69
CA PRO A 61 -1.00 15.18 -0.56
C PRO A 61 0.32 14.40 -0.62
N ALA A 62 0.76 14.03 -1.82
CA ALA A 62 1.99 13.27 -1.99
C ALA A 62 3.20 14.03 -1.42
N ALA A 63 4.20 13.30 -0.90
CA ALA A 63 5.42 13.92 -0.42
C ALA A 63 6.10 14.70 -1.57
N ARG A 64 6.79 15.81 -1.26
CA ARG A 64 7.46 16.64 -2.29
C ARG A 64 8.46 15.87 -3.16
N ALA A 65 9.06 14.81 -2.62
CA ALA A 65 10.00 13.95 -3.34
C ALA A 65 9.31 12.82 -4.14
N ALA A 66 8.00 12.64 -4.00
CA ALA A 66 7.28 11.59 -4.69
C ALA A 66 6.90 12.03 -6.11
N CYS A 67 7.37 11.26 -7.10
CA CYS A 67 6.93 11.37 -8.48
C CYS A 67 5.59 10.65 -8.65
N LEU A 68 4.50 11.27 -8.18
CA LEU A 68 3.15 10.71 -8.26
C LEU A 68 2.27 11.59 -9.15
N ASP A 69 1.73 10.99 -10.21
CA ASP A 69 0.68 11.60 -11.02
C ASP A 69 -0.68 11.22 -10.45
N ALA A 70 -1.34 12.17 -9.80
CA ALA A 70 -2.64 11.94 -9.16
C ALA A 70 -3.75 11.61 -10.17
N SER A 71 -3.58 11.95 -11.46
CA SER A 71 -4.56 11.58 -12.49
C SER A 71 -4.58 10.07 -12.76
N LEU A 72 -3.50 9.37 -12.40
CA LEU A 72 -3.33 7.93 -12.56
C LEU A 72 -3.58 7.14 -11.26
N ALA A 73 -4.24 7.75 -10.27
CA ALA A 73 -4.45 7.15 -8.95
C ALA A 73 -5.10 5.76 -8.97
N ALA A 74 -5.96 5.47 -9.95
CA ALA A 74 -6.57 4.16 -10.13
C ALA A 74 -5.54 3.01 -10.28
N HIS A 75 -4.35 3.29 -10.81
CA HIS A 75 -3.27 2.29 -10.94
C HIS A 75 -2.55 1.99 -9.63
N LEU A 76 -2.82 2.77 -8.57
CA LEU A 76 -2.25 2.56 -7.25
C LEU A 76 -3.17 1.70 -6.37
N GLU A 77 -4.42 1.48 -6.78
CA GLU A 77 -5.39 0.72 -6.01
C GLU A 77 -5.00 -0.76 -5.90
N MET A 78 -5.23 -1.33 -4.72
CA MET A 78 -5.06 -2.74 -4.44
C MET A 78 -6.44 -3.40 -4.41
N ASP A 79 -6.84 -4.04 -5.51
CA ASP A 79 -8.11 -4.78 -5.57
C ASP A 79 -8.20 -5.89 -4.51
N VAL A 80 -7.04 -6.45 -4.17
CA VAL A 80 -6.89 -7.64 -3.37
C VAL A 80 -5.73 -7.43 -2.40
N THR A 81 -5.88 -7.88 -1.15
CA THR A 81 -4.81 -7.79 -0.16
C THR A 81 -3.66 -8.73 -0.57
N PRO A 82 -2.44 -8.22 -0.84
CA PRO A 82 -1.30 -9.05 -1.21
C PRO A 82 -0.85 -9.90 -0.02
N ASP A 83 -0.26 -11.06 -0.31
CA ASP A 83 0.30 -11.96 0.70
C ASP A 83 1.72 -11.52 1.10
N VAL A 84 2.47 -10.92 0.16
CA VAL A 84 3.81 -10.38 0.38
C VAL A 84 3.92 -8.97 -0.19
N LEU A 85 4.41 -8.04 0.64
CA LEU A 85 4.71 -6.66 0.27
C LEU A 85 6.23 -6.46 0.16
N VAL A 86 6.68 -5.97 -0.99
CA VAL A 86 8.08 -5.62 -1.24
C VAL A 86 8.18 -4.10 -1.34
N LEU A 87 8.71 -3.48 -0.28
CA LEU A 87 8.81 -2.04 -0.12
C LEU A 87 10.28 -1.64 0.10
N PRO A 88 11.08 -1.47 -0.97
CA PRO A 88 12.40 -0.84 -0.86
C PRO A 88 12.31 0.53 -0.18
N SER A 89 13.23 0.78 0.75
CA SER A 89 13.31 2.01 1.53
C SER A 89 14.74 2.23 2.01
N ASP A 90 15.12 3.49 2.26
CA ASP A 90 16.39 3.84 2.92
C ASP A 90 16.37 3.58 4.44
N LEU A 91 15.23 3.14 4.97
CA LEU A 91 15.09 2.70 6.35
C LEU A 91 15.82 1.37 6.60
N ASN A 92 16.08 1.05 7.87
CA ASN A 92 16.76 -0.19 8.22
C ASN A 92 15.99 -1.42 7.69
N PRO A 93 16.64 -2.37 7.00
CA PRO A 93 15.97 -3.54 6.44
C PRO A 93 15.19 -4.32 7.50
N PHE A 94 13.97 -4.74 7.16
CA PHE A 94 13.12 -5.53 8.05
C PHE A 94 12.24 -6.52 7.29
N ALA A 95 11.79 -7.54 8.01
CA ALA A 95 10.73 -8.45 7.57
C ALA A 95 9.77 -8.65 8.75
N LYS A 96 8.49 -8.29 8.55
CA LYS A 96 7.48 -8.29 9.62
C LYS A 96 6.17 -8.86 9.08
N ILE A 97 5.44 -9.56 9.96
CA ILE A 97 4.09 -10.00 9.68
C ILE A 97 3.15 -8.84 10.00
N VAL A 98 2.43 -8.38 8.98
CA VAL A 98 1.46 -7.30 9.10
C VAL A 98 0.05 -7.93 9.15
N PRO A 99 -0.85 -7.44 10.03
CA PRO A 99 -2.21 -7.98 10.09
C PRO A 99 -2.92 -7.84 8.74
N ARG A 100 -3.54 -8.94 8.29
CA ARG A 100 -4.32 -8.95 7.06
C ARG A 100 -5.59 -8.12 7.26
N VAL A 101 -5.83 -7.21 6.34
CA VAL A 101 -7.11 -6.49 6.28
C VAL A 101 -8.15 -7.43 5.68
N PRO A 102 -9.31 -7.61 6.31
CA PRO A 102 -10.38 -8.43 5.76
C PRO A 102 -10.70 -7.95 4.35
N GLU A 103 -10.66 -8.86 3.38
CA GLU A 103 -11.22 -8.58 2.07
C GLU A 103 -12.67 -8.15 2.28
N PRO A 104 -13.14 -7.12 1.55
CA PRO A 104 -14.53 -6.76 1.65
C PRO A 104 -15.31 -8.00 1.22
N ALA A 105 -16.25 -8.46 2.05
CA ALA A 105 -17.15 -9.55 1.66
C ALA A 105 -17.66 -9.22 0.25
N ALA A 106 -17.40 -10.13 -0.69
CA ALA A 106 -17.59 -9.98 -2.13
C ALA A 106 -18.61 -8.87 -2.42
N ALA A 107 -18.14 -7.73 -2.92
CA ALA A 107 -18.99 -6.61 -3.24
C ALA A 107 -20.12 -7.12 -4.13
N ALA A 108 -21.31 -7.28 -3.53
CA ALA A 108 -22.53 -7.48 -4.24
C ALA A 108 -22.60 -6.37 -5.29
N THR A 109 -22.64 -6.77 -6.56
CA THR A 109 -23.00 -5.98 -7.74
C THR A 109 -23.40 -4.54 -7.39
N ALA A 110 -22.43 -3.62 -7.38
CA ALA A 110 -22.73 -2.20 -7.36
C ALA A 110 -23.13 -1.80 -8.79
N PRO A 111 -24.30 -1.17 -9.00
CA PRO A 111 -24.76 -0.81 -10.33
C PRO A 111 -23.86 0.28 -10.91
N ALA A 112 -23.61 0.17 -12.22
CA ALA A 112 -22.87 1.15 -13.00
C ALA A 112 -23.40 2.57 -12.75
N LEU A 113 -22.54 3.45 -12.25
CA LEU A 113 -22.82 4.88 -12.13
C LEU A 113 -23.03 5.44 -13.55
N PRO A 114 -24.13 6.17 -13.84
CA PRO A 114 -24.35 6.72 -15.17
C PRO A 114 -23.28 7.76 -15.51
N ALA A 115 -22.78 7.67 -16.74
CA ALA A 115 -21.87 8.64 -17.34
C ALA A 115 -22.38 10.07 -17.12
N ARG A 116 -21.50 10.94 -16.60
CA ARG A 116 -21.82 12.36 -16.39
C ARG A 116 -22.05 13.02 -17.76
N VAL A 117 -23.12 13.81 -17.80
CA VAL A 117 -23.64 14.65 -18.91
C VAL A 117 -22.57 15.60 -19.45
#